data_AF-I7G4N7-F1
#
_entry.id   AF-I7G4N7-F1
#
_cell.length_a   1.000
_cell.length_b   1.000
_cell.length_c   1.000
_cell.angle_alpha   90.00
_cell.angle_beta   90.00
_cell.angle_gamma   90.00
#
_symmetry.space_group_name_H-M   'P 1'
#
loop_
_entity.id
_entity.type
_entity.pdbx_description
1 polymer ?
#
loop_
_entity_poly.entity_id
_entity_poly.type
_entity_poly.pdbx_seq_one_letter_code
_entity_poly.pdbx_strand_id
1 'polypeptide(L)'
;MATLRRHAQGRFVGPVATLVLFVAMFGAVLDRYQFASPAQVFLNLLVDNAYLIVLAVGMTFVILTGGIDLSVGSVVALSTVILAKTLSLGWPAPVALVTVLAVGPLLGLTMGLIIEYFDVQPFVATLAGMFLARGMCYVVSVDSIPINDPVLRNLGLTYLYLYDDKFIRWPVIIALAVVVGAMYVLHLTRFGKTVYAVGGNRQSAQLMGLQAARTRVSVYVISGFCASLAGILLAVQKLSGYSLNGVGLELDAIAAAVIGGVILAGGVGFVAGALVGVLVLGTIETFVTAENLDSYWTRIMTGALLLAFVLVQRVLVRKPR
;
A
#
# COMPACT_ATOMS: atom_id res chain seq x y z
N MET A 1 -23.33 19.94 19.85
CA MET A 1 -23.61 18.52 19.50
C MET A 1 -23.73 18.25 17.99
N ALA A 2 -24.42 19.09 17.20
CA ALA A 2 -24.60 18.86 15.74
C ALA A 2 -23.29 18.98 14.91
N THR A 3 -22.34 19.82 15.31
CA THR A 3 -21.04 20.01 14.64
C THR A 3 -20.07 18.84 14.83
N LEU A 4 -20.07 18.21 16.01
CA LEU A 4 -19.30 16.98 16.29
C LEU A 4 -19.85 15.76 15.54
N ARG A 5 -21.18 15.65 15.43
CA ARG A 5 -21.85 14.58 14.66
C ARG A 5 -21.56 14.69 13.16
N ARG A 6 -21.46 15.90 12.60
CA ARG A 6 -21.06 16.15 11.19
C ARG A 6 -19.59 15.83 10.91
N HIS A 7 -18.67 16.08 11.85
CA HIS A 7 -17.25 15.70 11.68
C HIS A 7 -17.03 14.18 11.78
N ALA A 8 -17.76 13.51 12.67
CA ALA A 8 -17.74 12.05 12.74
C ALA A 8 -18.35 11.40 11.49
N GLN A 9 -19.46 11.94 10.97
CA GLN A 9 -20.10 11.44 9.74
C GLN A 9 -19.19 11.62 8.51
N GLY A 10 -18.54 12.78 8.34
CA GLY A 10 -17.66 13.06 7.19
C GLY A 10 -16.45 12.13 7.07
N ARG A 11 -15.96 11.58 8.18
CA ARG A 11 -14.80 10.69 8.22
C ARG A 11 -15.07 9.31 7.64
N PHE A 12 -16.27 8.76 7.85
CA PHE A 12 -16.64 7.41 7.40
C PHE A 12 -17.29 7.39 6.01
N VAL A 13 -17.72 8.54 5.47
CA VAL A 13 -18.35 8.60 4.15
C VAL A 13 -17.45 8.00 3.07
N GLY A 14 -16.16 8.35 3.07
CA GLY A 14 -15.19 7.84 2.09
C GLY A 14 -15.14 6.31 2.09
N PRO A 15 -14.69 5.67 3.19
CA PRO A 15 -14.59 4.21 3.27
C PRO A 15 -15.90 3.46 2.99
N VAL A 16 -17.04 4.00 3.43
CA VAL A 16 -18.35 3.37 3.19
C VAL A 16 -18.75 3.48 1.72
N ALA A 17 -18.53 4.63 1.08
CA ALA A 17 -18.76 4.80 -0.35
C ALA A 17 -17.89 3.85 -1.17
N THR A 18 -16.61 3.69 -0.79
CA THR A 18 -15.70 2.72 -1.42
C THR A 18 -16.17 1.28 -1.22
N LEU A 19 -16.67 0.94 -0.03
CA LEU A 19 -17.21 -0.40 0.24
C LEU A 19 -18.43 -0.71 -0.60
N VAL A 20 -19.37 0.25 -0.73
CA VAL A 20 -20.53 0.10 -1.60
C VAL A 20 -20.10 -0.05 -3.06
N LEU A 21 -19.16 0.77 -3.52
CA LEU A 21 -18.58 0.66 -4.86
C LEU A 21 -17.96 -0.72 -5.10
N PHE A 22 -17.16 -1.21 -4.16
CA PHE A 22 -16.55 -2.53 -4.23
C PHE A 22 -17.61 -3.63 -4.34
N VAL A 23 -18.61 -3.65 -3.44
CA VAL A 23 -19.68 -4.65 -3.46
C VAL A 23 -20.46 -4.60 -4.77
N ALA A 24 -20.77 -3.42 -5.29
CA ALA A 24 -21.47 -3.25 -6.55
C ALA A 24 -20.64 -3.75 -7.75
N MET A 25 -19.37 -3.36 -7.84
CA MET A 25 -18.47 -3.78 -8.92
C MET A 25 -18.21 -5.29 -8.87
N PHE A 26 -17.88 -5.82 -7.70
CA PHE A 26 -17.59 -7.24 -7.53
C PHE A 26 -18.84 -8.09 -7.78
N GLY A 27 -20.01 -7.65 -7.31
CA GLY A 27 -21.29 -8.30 -7.61
C GLY A 27 -21.59 -8.33 -9.12
N ALA A 28 -21.36 -7.22 -9.83
CA ALA A 28 -21.55 -7.16 -11.29
C ALA A 28 -20.59 -8.10 -12.04
N VAL A 29 -19.35 -8.25 -11.57
CA VAL A 29 -18.38 -9.21 -12.13
C VAL A 29 -18.85 -10.66 -11.89
N LEU A 30 -19.31 -10.98 -10.69
CA LEU A 30 -19.82 -12.32 -10.38
C LEU A 30 -21.11 -12.68 -11.14
N ASP A 31 -21.97 -11.70 -11.44
CA ASP A 31 -23.19 -11.91 -12.24
C ASP A 31 -22.87 -12.11 -13.72
N ARG A 32 -21.90 -11.35 -14.25
CA ARG A 32 -21.49 -11.42 -15.66
C ARG A 32 -20.71 -12.70 -15.98
N TYR A 33 -19.82 -13.15 -15.10
CA TYR A 33 -19.04 -14.38 -15.32
C TYR A 33 -19.45 -15.46 -14.33
N GLN A 34 -19.88 -16.61 -14.85
CA GLN A 34 -20.23 -17.77 -14.04
C GLN A 34 -18.98 -18.48 -13.51
N PHE A 35 -18.35 -17.89 -12.50
CA PHE A 35 -17.20 -18.51 -11.83
C PHE A 35 -17.63 -19.78 -11.10
N ALA A 36 -16.83 -20.85 -11.23
CA ALA A 36 -17.06 -22.11 -10.51
C ALA A 36 -17.06 -21.93 -8.98
N SER A 37 -16.33 -20.93 -8.47
CA SER A 37 -16.33 -20.60 -7.05
C SER A 37 -16.17 -19.09 -6.80
N PRO A 38 -17.29 -18.35 -6.61
CA PRO A 38 -17.25 -16.92 -6.28
C PRO A 38 -16.43 -16.61 -5.02
N ALA A 39 -16.51 -17.48 -4.00
CA ALA A 39 -15.73 -17.34 -2.78
C ALA A 39 -14.21 -17.44 -3.03
N GLN A 40 -13.77 -18.36 -3.88
CA GLN A 40 -12.33 -18.47 -4.20
C GLN A 40 -11.86 -17.27 -5.02
N VAL A 41 -12.70 -16.71 -5.91
CA VAL A 41 -12.37 -15.49 -6.64
C VAL A 41 -12.11 -14.32 -5.68
N PHE A 42 -12.96 -14.17 -4.65
CA PHE A 42 -12.72 -13.16 -3.61
C PHE A 42 -11.42 -13.41 -2.84
N LEU A 43 -11.12 -14.66 -2.45
CA LEU A 43 -9.88 -14.99 -1.76
C LEU A 43 -8.65 -14.77 -2.64
N ASN A 44 -8.77 -15.00 -3.95
CA ASN A 44 -7.71 -14.71 -4.91
C ASN A 44 -7.40 -13.21 -4.98
N LEU A 45 -8.41 -12.32 -4.86
CA LEU A 45 -8.15 -10.87 -4.75
C LEU A 45 -7.17 -10.56 -3.62
N LEU A 46 -7.35 -11.18 -2.46
CA LEU A 46 -6.45 -11.01 -1.31
C LEU A 46 -5.08 -11.62 -1.56
N VAL A 47 -5.02 -12.80 -2.17
CA VAL A 47 -3.76 -13.50 -2.48
C VAL A 47 -2.93 -12.69 -3.47
N ASP A 48 -3.54 -12.23 -4.56
CA ASP A 48 -2.85 -11.57 -5.66
C ASP A 48 -2.42 -10.15 -5.29
N ASN A 49 -3.18 -9.49 -4.42
CA ASN A 49 -2.92 -8.11 -4.00
C ASN A 49 -2.29 -7.99 -2.60
N ALA A 50 -1.83 -9.08 -1.98
CA ALA A 50 -1.29 -9.07 -0.62
C ALA A 50 -0.16 -8.03 -0.43
N TYR A 51 0.76 -7.92 -1.39
CA TYR A 51 1.83 -6.92 -1.36
C TYR A 51 1.29 -5.49 -1.49
N LEU A 52 0.28 -5.27 -2.34
CA LEU A 52 -0.32 -3.96 -2.57
C LEU A 52 -1.13 -3.50 -1.35
N ILE A 53 -1.79 -4.42 -0.63
CA ILE A 53 -2.45 -4.14 0.65
C ILE A 53 -1.44 -3.55 1.64
N VAL A 54 -0.30 -4.22 1.84
CA VAL A 54 0.77 -3.74 2.74
C VAL A 54 1.30 -2.38 2.29
N LEU A 55 1.51 -2.19 0.99
CA LEU A 55 2.00 -0.93 0.42
C LEU A 55 1.00 0.22 0.65
N ALA A 56 -0.29 -0.03 0.41
CA ALA A 56 -1.36 0.94 0.61
C ALA A 56 -1.51 1.35 2.08
N VAL A 57 -1.25 0.44 3.02
CA VAL A 57 -1.17 0.78 4.46
C VAL A 57 -0.04 1.79 4.71
N GLY A 58 1.17 1.53 4.20
CA GLY A 58 2.31 2.45 4.32
C GLY A 58 2.01 3.83 3.73
N MET A 59 1.46 3.84 2.51
CA MET A 59 1.06 5.08 1.83
C MET A 59 -0.05 5.82 2.57
N THR A 60 -0.96 5.12 3.26
CA THR A 60 -1.99 5.75 4.09
C THR A 60 -1.36 6.59 5.20
N PHE A 61 -0.32 6.10 5.89
CA PHE A 61 0.36 6.90 6.91
C PHE A 61 0.95 8.19 6.32
N VAL A 62 1.62 8.10 5.16
CA VAL A 62 2.25 9.24 4.49
C VAL A 62 1.21 10.27 4.08
N ILE A 63 0.16 9.84 3.38
CA ILE A 63 -0.90 10.73 2.89
C ILE A 63 -1.63 11.39 4.07
N LEU A 64 -1.84 10.67 5.18
CA LEU A 64 -2.47 11.25 6.37
C LEU A 64 -1.70 12.43 6.96
N THR A 65 -0.38 12.51 6.77
CA THR A 65 0.43 13.67 7.19
C THR A 65 0.52 14.77 6.12
N GLY A 66 -0.18 14.62 5.00
CA GLY A 66 -0.12 15.53 3.84
C GLY A 66 1.11 15.31 2.95
N GLY A 67 1.79 14.17 3.09
CA GLY A 67 2.94 13.80 2.27
C GLY A 67 2.56 12.92 1.09
N ILE A 68 3.51 12.72 0.18
CA ILE A 68 3.47 11.71 -0.88
C ILE A 68 4.82 11.01 -0.87
N ASP A 69 4.83 9.67 -0.98
CA ASP A 69 6.03 8.86 -1.09
C ASP A 69 6.03 8.09 -2.41
N LEU A 70 6.76 8.64 -3.40
CA LEU A 70 6.92 8.00 -4.71
C LEU A 70 7.98 6.89 -4.70
N SER A 71 8.79 6.80 -3.66
CA SER A 71 9.92 5.85 -3.65
C SER A 71 9.46 4.40 -3.44
N VAL A 72 8.27 4.18 -2.88
CA VAL A 72 7.79 2.88 -2.41
C VAL A 72 7.83 1.79 -3.47
N GLY A 73 7.49 2.09 -4.74
CA GLY A 73 7.56 1.12 -5.83
C GLY A 73 8.99 0.67 -6.16
N SER A 74 9.94 1.62 -6.15
CA SER A 74 11.37 1.31 -6.32
C SER A 74 11.97 0.62 -5.09
N VAL A 75 11.49 0.92 -3.87
CA VAL A 75 11.92 0.21 -2.65
C VAL A 75 11.41 -1.23 -2.63
N VAL A 76 10.19 -1.48 -3.11
CA VAL A 76 9.66 -2.83 -3.37
C VAL A 76 10.57 -3.57 -4.37
N ALA A 77 10.92 -2.93 -5.49
CA ALA A 77 11.82 -3.50 -6.48
C ALA A 77 13.19 -3.89 -5.87
N LEU A 78 13.80 -2.94 -5.16
CA LEU A 78 15.09 -3.12 -4.50
C LEU A 78 15.05 -4.26 -3.50
N SER A 79 13.96 -4.35 -2.73
CA SER A 79 13.74 -5.42 -1.75
C SER A 79 13.67 -6.79 -2.43
N THR A 80 13.00 -6.89 -3.59
CA THR A 80 12.95 -8.16 -4.34
C THR A 80 14.33 -8.57 -4.87
N VAL A 81 15.12 -7.61 -5.38
CA VAL A 81 16.45 -7.86 -5.94
C VAL A 81 17.47 -8.21 -4.86
N ILE A 82 17.49 -7.48 -3.73
CA ILE A 82 18.38 -7.78 -2.60
C ILE A 82 18.06 -9.15 -2.02
N LEU A 83 16.76 -9.47 -1.85
CA LEU A 83 16.34 -10.78 -1.35
C LEU A 83 16.83 -11.92 -2.27
N ALA A 84 16.55 -11.82 -3.57
CA ALA A 84 16.96 -12.84 -4.52
C ALA A 84 18.50 -12.96 -4.64
N LYS A 85 19.21 -11.82 -4.63
CA LYS A 85 20.66 -11.80 -4.71
C LYS A 85 21.31 -12.43 -3.49
N THR A 86 20.90 -12.04 -2.28
CA THR A 86 21.47 -12.61 -1.03
C THR A 86 21.23 -14.11 -0.94
N LEU A 87 20.05 -14.60 -1.30
CA LEU A 87 19.76 -16.04 -1.38
C LEU A 87 20.60 -16.74 -2.45
N SER A 88 20.81 -16.12 -3.63
CA SER A 88 21.68 -16.68 -4.68
C SER A 88 23.15 -16.77 -4.25
N LEU A 89 23.59 -15.92 -3.32
CA LEU A 89 24.92 -15.96 -2.70
C LEU A 89 25.00 -16.99 -1.56
N GLY A 90 23.94 -17.75 -1.31
CA GLY A 90 23.89 -18.79 -0.28
C GLY A 90 23.64 -18.28 1.13
N TRP A 91 23.16 -17.05 1.30
CA TRP A 91 22.80 -16.55 2.63
C TRP A 91 21.63 -17.34 3.21
N PRO A 92 21.60 -17.63 4.52
CA PRO A 92 20.44 -18.21 5.17
C PRO A 92 19.21 -17.31 5.01
N ALA A 93 18.05 -17.89 4.69
CA ALA A 93 16.81 -17.14 4.46
C ALA A 93 16.46 -16.14 5.59
N PRO A 94 16.59 -16.47 6.89
CA PRO A 94 16.32 -15.51 7.96
C PRO A 94 17.21 -14.26 7.88
N VAL A 95 18.49 -14.42 7.54
CA VAL A 95 19.44 -13.30 7.44
C VAL A 95 19.05 -12.41 6.26
N ALA A 96 18.77 -13.02 5.10
CA ALA A 96 18.32 -12.29 3.91
C ALA A 96 17.03 -11.48 4.16
N LEU A 97 16.05 -12.08 4.84
CA LEU A 97 14.80 -11.41 5.21
C LEU A 97 15.02 -10.22 6.14
N VAL A 98 15.85 -10.38 7.19
CA VAL A 98 16.16 -9.28 8.12
C VAL A 98 16.91 -8.16 7.40
N THR A 99 17.85 -8.48 6.51
CA THR A 99 18.56 -7.46 5.71
C THR A 99 17.59 -6.64 4.87
N VAL A 100 16.67 -7.30 4.17
CA VAL A 100 15.67 -6.61 3.32
C VAL A 100 14.72 -5.77 4.17
N LEU A 101 14.25 -6.31 5.31
CA LEU A 101 13.39 -5.58 6.24
C LEU A 101 14.08 -4.35 6.85
N ALA A 102 15.42 -4.32 6.93
CA ALA A 102 16.16 -3.16 7.41
C ALA A 102 16.36 -2.08 6.33
N VAL A 103 16.52 -2.45 5.05
CA VAL A 103 16.78 -1.51 3.95
C VAL A 103 15.64 -0.50 3.78
N GLY A 104 14.39 -0.97 3.80
CA GLY A 104 13.21 -0.12 3.65
C GLY A 104 13.11 1.00 4.70
N PRO A 105 13.09 0.68 6.00
CA PRO A 105 13.11 1.66 7.09
C PRO A 105 14.29 2.62 7.05
N LEU A 106 15.48 2.17 6.64
CA LEU A 106 16.66 3.02 6.51
C LEU A 106 16.47 4.07 5.40
N LEU A 107 15.96 3.67 4.23
CA LEU A 107 15.62 4.60 3.17
C LEU A 107 14.46 5.53 3.58
N GLY A 108 13.43 4.99 4.25
CA GLY A 108 12.34 5.81 4.79
C GLY A 108 12.83 6.83 5.82
N LEU A 109 13.80 6.46 6.66
CA LEU A 109 14.43 7.35 7.62
C LEU A 109 15.19 8.46 6.91
N THR A 110 16.02 8.14 5.91
CA THR A 110 16.80 9.17 5.19
C THR A 110 15.87 10.15 4.48
N MET A 111 14.82 9.68 3.81
CA MET A 111 13.84 10.56 3.17
C MET A 111 13.08 11.40 4.20
N GLY A 112 12.62 10.78 5.29
CA GLY A 112 11.93 11.48 6.36
C GLY A 112 12.78 12.58 7.01
N LEU A 113 14.07 12.30 7.25
CA LEU A 113 15.02 13.28 7.77
C LEU A 113 15.25 14.43 6.78
N ILE A 114 15.42 14.13 5.49
CA ILE A 114 15.58 15.16 4.45
C ILE A 114 14.35 16.09 4.43
N ILE A 115 13.15 15.51 4.42
CA ILE A 115 11.90 16.25 4.38
C ILE A 115 11.73 17.12 5.63
N GLU A 116 12.00 16.59 6.82
CA GLU A 116 11.74 17.31 8.06
C GLU A 116 12.81 18.36 8.39
N TYR A 117 14.10 18.03 8.24
CA TYR A 117 15.20 18.92 8.67
C TYR A 117 15.60 19.95 7.62
N PHE A 118 15.48 19.61 6.32
CA PHE A 118 15.81 20.53 5.24
C PHE A 118 14.58 21.20 4.63
N ASP A 119 13.39 20.93 5.19
CA ASP A 119 12.09 21.46 4.77
C ASP A 119 11.84 21.29 3.25
N VAL A 120 12.34 20.19 2.70
CA VAL A 120 12.16 19.81 1.29
C VAL A 120 10.74 19.28 1.10
N GLN A 121 10.10 19.63 -0.02
CA GLN A 121 8.79 19.09 -0.35
C GLN A 121 8.83 17.55 -0.46
N PRO A 122 7.91 16.82 0.22
CA PRO A 122 7.85 15.35 0.21
C PRO A 122 8.01 14.67 -1.15
N PHE A 123 7.30 15.18 -2.16
CA PHE A 123 7.33 14.62 -3.51
C PHE A 123 8.73 14.68 -4.12
N VAL A 124 9.48 15.76 -3.90
CA VAL A 124 10.83 15.93 -4.47
C VAL A 124 11.83 14.97 -3.82
N ALA A 125 11.83 14.90 -2.48
CA ALA A 125 12.71 14.01 -1.74
C ALA A 125 12.44 12.53 -2.12
N THR A 126 11.17 12.14 -2.18
CA THR A 126 10.80 10.74 -2.47
C THR A 126 10.94 10.39 -3.95
N LEU A 127 10.83 11.34 -4.87
CA LEU A 127 11.18 11.15 -6.28
C LEU A 127 12.69 10.96 -6.46
N ALA A 128 13.52 11.73 -5.77
CA ALA A 128 14.97 11.47 -5.74
C ALA A 128 15.28 10.09 -5.13
N GLY A 129 14.59 9.73 -4.04
CA GLY A 129 14.66 8.39 -3.44
C GLY A 129 14.23 7.27 -4.38
N MET A 130 13.19 7.50 -5.20
CA MET A 130 12.73 6.57 -6.22
C MET A 130 13.83 6.26 -7.24
N PHE A 131 14.51 7.30 -7.75
CA PHE A 131 15.62 7.13 -8.69
C PHE A 131 16.82 6.47 -8.06
N LEU A 132 17.16 6.84 -6.82
CA LEU A 132 18.26 6.23 -6.08
C LEU A 132 17.99 4.73 -5.85
N ALA A 133 16.84 4.36 -5.29
CA ALA A 133 16.47 2.98 -5.04
C ALA A 133 16.42 2.16 -6.34
N ARG A 134 15.86 2.72 -7.42
CA ARG A 134 15.83 2.08 -8.74
C ARG A 134 17.23 1.90 -9.32
N GLY A 135 18.08 2.92 -9.24
CA GLY A 135 19.47 2.86 -9.68
C GLY A 135 20.25 1.79 -8.94
N MET A 136 20.06 1.67 -7.63
CA MET A 136 20.65 0.59 -6.83
C MET A 136 20.18 -0.80 -7.28
N CYS A 137 18.92 -0.95 -7.72
CA CYS A 137 18.46 -2.23 -8.29
C CYS A 137 19.34 -2.64 -9.47
N TYR A 138 19.58 -1.72 -10.43
CA TYR A 138 20.37 -2.00 -11.62
C TYR A 138 21.84 -2.27 -11.32
N VAL A 139 22.40 -1.64 -10.28
CA VAL A 139 23.77 -1.93 -9.82
C VAL A 139 23.86 -3.35 -9.23
N VAL A 140 22.83 -3.82 -8.52
CA VAL A 140 22.84 -5.16 -7.93
C VAL A 140 22.60 -6.24 -9.00
N SER A 141 21.58 -6.06 -9.84
CA SER A 141 21.27 -6.93 -10.97
C SER A 141 20.24 -6.30 -11.92
N VAL A 142 20.53 -6.34 -13.22
CA VAL A 142 19.57 -5.93 -14.26
C VAL A 142 18.59 -7.08 -14.55
N ASP A 143 19.11 -8.30 -14.60
CA ASP A 143 18.35 -9.51 -14.95
C ASP A 143 17.48 -10.02 -13.80
N SER A 144 16.51 -10.88 -14.14
CA SER A 144 15.70 -11.56 -13.14
C SER A 144 16.50 -12.67 -12.45
N ILE A 145 16.57 -12.65 -11.12
CA ILE A 145 17.20 -13.68 -10.31
C ILE A 145 16.11 -14.61 -9.75
N PRO A 146 16.10 -15.91 -10.08
CA PRO A 146 15.12 -16.85 -9.54
C PRO A 146 15.38 -17.15 -8.05
N ILE A 147 14.31 -17.38 -7.29
CA ILE A 147 14.38 -17.74 -5.87
C ILE A 147 14.05 -19.23 -5.74
N ASN A 148 15.08 -20.02 -5.46
CA ASN A 148 14.97 -21.48 -5.29
C ASN A 148 14.99 -21.94 -3.83
N ASP A 149 15.10 -21.00 -2.88
CA ASP A 149 15.16 -21.30 -1.45
C ASP A 149 13.89 -22.05 -0.99
N PRO A 150 14.02 -23.23 -0.33
CA PRO A 150 12.87 -24.02 0.10
C PRO A 150 11.92 -23.30 1.05
N VAL A 151 12.42 -22.44 1.93
CA VAL A 151 11.61 -21.72 2.92
C VAL A 151 10.73 -20.68 2.22
N LEU A 152 11.30 -19.87 1.33
CA LEU A 152 10.52 -18.88 0.58
C LEU A 152 9.53 -19.54 -0.38
N ARG A 153 9.93 -20.64 -1.03
CA ARG A 153 9.03 -21.41 -1.89
C ARG A 153 7.85 -21.98 -1.10
N ASN A 154 8.08 -22.52 0.09
CA ASN A 154 7.01 -22.98 0.96
C ASN A 154 6.07 -21.82 1.36
N LEU A 155 6.63 -20.67 1.72
CA LEU A 155 5.83 -19.50 2.08
C LEU A 155 4.93 -19.02 0.93
N GLY A 156 5.41 -19.13 -0.32
CA GLY A 156 4.65 -18.69 -1.50
C GLY A 156 3.70 -19.72 -2.10
N LEU A 157 4.00 -21.01 -1.98
CA LEU A 157 3.25 -22.08 -2.66
C LEU A 157 2.31 -22.85 -1.73
N THR A 158 2.50 -22.78 -0.41
CA THR A 158 1.65 -23.49 0.54
C THR A 158 0.24 -22.91 0.57
N TYR A 159 -0.74 -23.78 0.31
CA TYR A 159 -2.16 -23.49 0.46
C TYR A 159 -2.58 -23.68 1.91
N LEU A 160 -3.21 -22.65 2.46
CA LEU A 160 -3.85 -22.69 3.78
C LEU A 160 -5.35 -22.83 3.54
N TYR A 161 -5.86 -24.05 3.72
CA TYR A 161 -7.27 -24.36 3.53
C TYR A 161 -8.11 -23.82 4.70
N LEU A 162 -9.21 -23.14 4.39
CA LEU A 162 -10.15 -22.59 5.36
C LEU A 162 -11.37 -23.52 5.53
N TYR A 163 -12.22 -23.61 4.50
CA TYR A 163 -13.44 -24.42 4.45
C TYR A 163 -13.75 -24.76 2.99
N ASP A 164 -14.45 -25.86 2.70
CA ASP A 164 -14.89 -26.28 1.35
C ASP A 164 -13.82 -26.12 0.24
N ASP A 165 -12.61 -26.60 0.53
CA ASP A 165 -11.40 -26.52 -0.31
C ASP A 165 -10.97 -25.10 -0.72
N LYS A 166 -11.54 -24.07 -0.08
CA LYS A 166 -11.14 -22.67 -0.24
C LYS A 166 -9.82 -22.44 0.46
N PHE A 167 -8.92 -21.72 -0.18
CA PHE A 167 -7.58 -21.50 0.34
C PHE A 167 -7.17 -20.03 0.28
N ILE A 168 -6.28 -19.67 1.20
CA ILE A 168 -5.43 -18.48 1.13
C ILE A 168 -3.96 -18.91 1.16
N ARG A 169 -3.05 -17.94 1.06
CA ARG A 169 -1.61 -18.16 1.19
C ARG A 169 -1.04 -17.31 2.32
N TRP A 170 0.16 -17.65 2.80
CA TRP A 170 0.84 -16.91 3.87
C TRP A 170 0.94 -15.39 3.64
N PRO A 171 1.18 -14.87 2.41
CA PRO A 171 1.18 -13.43 2.15
C PRO A 171 -0.10 -12.71 2.60
N VAL A 172 -1.27 -13.36 2.50
CA VAL A 172 -2.55 -12.79 2.94
C VAL A 172 -2.56 -12.60 4.45
N ILE A 173 -2.10 -13.60 5.21
CA ILE A 173 -2.06 -13.54 6.68
C ILE A 173 -1.14 -12.40 7.12
N ILE A 174 0.02 -12.27 6.50
CA ILE A 174 0.97 -11.19 6.78
C ILE A 174 0.34 -9.84 6.45
N ALA A 175 -0.31 -9.71 5.28
CA ALA A 175 -0.97 -8.47 4.88
C ALA A 175 -2.10 -8.07 5.85
N LEU A 176 -2.95 -9.01 6.26
CA LEU A 176 -4.02 -8.76 7.23
C LEU A 176 -3.47 -8.42 8.62
N ALA A 177 -2.38 -9.07 9.06
CA ALA A 177 -1.71 -8.73 10.31
C ALA A 177 -1.18 -7.29 10.30
N VAL A 178 -0.60 -6.85 9.16
CA VAL A 178 -0.17 -5.45 8.97
C VAL A 178 -1.36 -4.49 9.01
N VAL A 179 -2.47 -4.82 8.35
CA VAL A 179 -3.69 -3.99 8.37
C VAL A 179 -4.23 -3.85 9.80
N VAL A 180 -4.33 -4.95 10.55
CA VAL A 180 -4.79 -4.94 11.95
C VAL A 180 -3.83 -4.14 12.83
N GLY A 181 -2.52 -4.39 12.70
CA GLY A 181 -1.49 -3.64 13.43
C GLY A 181 -1.53 -2.14 13.14
N ALA A 182 -1.66 -1.76 11.88
CA ALA A 182 -1.78 -0.37 11.45
C ALA A 182 -3.09 0.28 11.93
N MET A 183 -4.21 -0.44 11.92
CA MET A 183 -5.46 0.05 12.49
C MET A 183 -5.32 0.32 13.99
N TYR A 184 -4.70 -0.60 14.73
CA TYR A 184 -4.41 -0.42 16.15
C TYR A 184 -3.53 0.80 16.39
N VAL A 185 -2.41 0.90 15.67
CA VAL A 185 -1.48 2.05 15.77
C VAL A 185 -2.19 3.36 15.47
N LEU A 186 -2.98 3.43 14.40
CA LEU A 186 -3.56 4.68 13.94
C LEU A 186 -4.76 5.15 14.79
N HIS A 187 -5.58 4.22 15.30
CA HIS A 187 -6.82 4.57 16.03
C HIS A 187 -6.68 4.54 17.54
N LEU A 188 -5.85 3.65 18.08
CA LEU A 188 -5.81 3.36 19.51
C LEU A 188 -4.56 3.94 20.20
N THR A 189 -3.53 4.35 19.46
CA THR A 189 -2.29 4.87 20.07
C THR A 189 -2.19 6.41 20.05
N ARG A 190 -1.29 6.95 20.88
CA ARG A 190 -0.94 8.37 20.87
C ARG A 190 -0.29 8.80 19.55
N PHE A 191 0.52 7.94 18.95
CA PHE A 191 1.16 8.21 17.66
C PHE A 191 0.14 8.48 16.57
N GLY A 192 -0.87 7.61 16.43
CA GLY A 192 -1.94 7.78 15.43
C GLY A 192 -2.73 9.08 15.59
N LYS A 193 -3.05 9.47 16.83
CA LYS A 193 -3.68 10.78 17.10
C LYS A 193 -2.80 11.96 16.66
N THR A 194 -1.49 11.86 16.88
CA THR A 194 -0.54 12.88 16.40
C THR A 194 -0.46 12.91 14.88
N VAL A 195 -0.45 11.76 14.20
CA VAL A 195 -0.47 11.67 12.72
C VAL A 195 -1.66 12.44 12.15
N TYR A 196 -2.87 12.19 12.66
CA TYR A 196 -4.06 12.93 12.21
C TYR A 196 -4.02 14.42 12.55
N ALA A 197 -3.50 14.80 13.72
CA ALA A 197 -3.37 16.20 14.11
C ALA A 197 -2.40 16.97 13.21
N VAL A 198 -1.24 16.36 12.90
CA VAL A 198 -0.24 16.91 11.97
C VAL A 198 -0.83 17.08 10.57
N GLY A 199 -1.60 16.10 10.10
CA GLY A 199 -2.29 16.16 8.82
C GLY A 199 -3.36 17.24 8.70
N GLY A 200 -4.03 17.59 9.81
CA GLY A 200 -5.02 18.67 9.81
C GLY A 200 -4.39 20.05 9.76
N ASN A 201 -3.42 20.30 10.64
CA ASN A 201 -2.60 21.51 10.63
C ASN A 201 -1.30 21.30 11.43
N ARG A 202 -0.16 21.26 10.73
CA ARG A 202 1.16 21.08 11.34
C ARG A 202 1.47 22.14 12.40
N GLN A 203 1.22 23.41 12.09
CA GLN A 203 1.55 24.53 12.99
C GLN A 203 0.72 24.47 14.26
N SER A 204 -0.57 24.16 14.15
CA SER A 204 -1.43 23.95 15.32
C SER A 204 -0.98 22.74 16.15
N ALA A 205 -0.60 21.64 15.51
CA ALA A 205 -0.08 20.46 16.22
C ALA A 205 1.20 20.77 17.01
N GLN A 206 2.10 21.57 16.45
CA GLN A 206 3.33 22.02 17.13
C GLN A 206 3.02 22.94 18.31
N LEU A 207 2.11 23.90 18.16
CA LEU A 207 1.66 24.79 19.25
C LEU A 207 0.97 24.02 20.39
N MET A 208 0.35 22.87 20.09
CA MET A 208 -0.22 21.96 21.09
C MET A 208 0.82 21.04 21.75
N GLY A 209 2.12 21.24 21.50
CA GLY A 209 3.22 20.47 22.09
C GLY A 209 3.39 19.06 21.52
N LEU A 210 2.73 18.74 20.40
CA LEU A 210 2.90 17.44 19.75
C LEU A 210 4.23 17.38 19.01
N GLN A 211 4.87 16.21 19.01
CA GLN A 211 6.15 15.98 18.32
C GLN A 211 5.92 15.80 16.81
N ALA A 212 5.47 16.86 16.13
CA ALA A 212 5.13 16.85 14.71
C ALA A 212 6.31 16.40 13.84
N ALA A 213 7.53 16.88 14.16
CA ALA A 213 8.74 16.56 13.43
C ALA A 213 9.06 15.06 13.44
N ARG A 214 9.12 14.47 14.64
CA ARG A 214 9.35 13.03 14.80
C ARG A 214 8.25 12.21 14.14
N THR A 215 7.00 12.65 14.26
CA THR A 215 5.87 11.94 13.66
C THR A 215 6.00 11.87 12.14
N ARG A 216 6.40 12.97 11.49
CA ARG A 216 6.61 12.98 10.05
C ARG A 216 7.72 12.03 9.62
N VAL A 217 8.87 12.07 10.29
CA VAL A 217 9.99 11.15 10.01
C VAL A 217 9.54 9.69 10.19
N SER A 218 8.90 9.37 11.32
CA SER A 218 8.42 8.01 11.62
C SER A 218 7.43 7.48 10.59
N VAL A 219 6.58 8.33 10.02
CA VAL A 219 5.64 7.93 8.97
C VAL A 219 6.36 7.47 7.69
N TYR A 220 7.45 8.12 7.28
CA TYR A 220 8.27 7.65 6.16
C TYR A 220 9.04 6.36 6.49
N VAL A 221 9.49 6.19 7.74
CA VAL A 221 10.08 4.92 8.21
C VAL A 221 9.07 3.77 8.12
N ILE A 222 7.82 4.00 8.53
CA ILE A 222 6.73 3.02 8.41
C ILE A 222 6.43 2.73 6.94
N SER A 223 6.39 3.75 6.08
CA SER A 223 6.24 3.59 4.62
C SER A 223 7.33 2.71 4.04
N GLY A 224 8.60 2.98 4.38
CA GLY A 224 9.75 2.19 3.96
C GLY A 224 9.70 0.74 4.46
N PHE A 225 9.27 0.51 5.71
CA PHE A 225 9.03 -0.83 6.26
C PHE A 225 7.94 -1.58 5.49
N CYS A 226 6.81 -0.93 5.22
CA CYS A 226 5.74 -1.50 4.43
C CYS A 226 6.20 -1.83 3.00
N ALA A 227 7.01 -0.96 2.38
CA ALA A 227 7.56 -1.19 1.06
C ALA A 227 8.54 -2.38 1.02
N SER A 228 9.42 -2.53 2.02
CA SER A 228 10.31 -3.69 2.07
C SER A 228 9.57 -5.00 2.34
N LEU A 229 8.59 -4.98 3.24
CA LEU A 229 7.72 -6.13 3.49
C LEU A 229 6.89 -6.50 2.25
N ALA A 230 6.29 -5.51 1.57
CA ALA A 230 5.60 -5.72 0.30
C ALA A 230 6.54 -6.30 -0.77
N GLY A 231 7.79 -5.87 -0.83
CA GLY A 231 8.82 -6.45 -1.69
C GLY A 231 9.09 -7.92 -1.40
N ILE A 232 9.15 -8.32 -0.12
CA ILE A 232 9.28 -9.73 0.26
C ILE A 232 8.05 -10.53 -0.20
N LEU A 233 6.84 -10.00 0.06
CA LEU A 233 5.60 -10.67 -0.36
C LEU A 233 5.54 -10.85 -1.89
N LEU A 234 5.90 -9.82 -2.65
CA LEU A 234 5.96 -9.87 -4.10
C LEU A 234 7.02 -10.86 -4.61
N ALA A 235 8.21 -10.87 -4.00
CA ALA A 235 9.28 -11.80 -4.34
C ALA A 235 8.88 -13.25 -4.09
N VAL A 236 8.15 -13.51 -3.00
CA VAL A 236 7.60 -14.83 -2.66
C VAL A 236 6.51 -15.26 -3.64
N GLN A 237 5.64 -14.32 -4.06
CA GLN A 237 4.59 -14.60 -5.04
C GLN A 237 5.16 -14.91 -6.43
N LYS A 238 6.16 -14.15 -6.88
CA LYS A 238 6.79 -14.33 -8.20
C LYS A 238 7.96 -15.31 -8.22
N LEU A 239 8.41 -15.77 -7.05
CA LEU A 239 9.61 -16.60 -6.86
C LEU A 239 10.84 -16.09 -7.63
N SER A 240 10.97 -14.76 -7.74
CA SER A 240 12.06 -14.09 -8.44
C SER A 240 12.22 -12.65 -7.98
N GLY A 241 13.46 -12.16 -8.01
CA GLY A 241 13.80 -10.75 -7.85
C GLY A 241 14.10 -10.12 -9.20
N TYR A 242 13.44 -9.01 -9.53
CA TYR A 242 13.64 -8.34 -10.81
C TYR A 242 13.62 -6.82 -10.64
N SER A 243 14.54 -6.15 -11.32
CA SER A 243 14.76 -4.70 -11.21
C SER A 243 13.60 -3.84 -11.71
N LEU A 244 12.75 -4.37 -12.62
CA LEU A 244 11.52 -3.71 -13.09
C LEU A 244 10.27 -4.10 -12.31
N ASN A 245 10.37 -4.94 -11.27
CA ASN A 245 9.25 -5.08 -10.34
C ASN A 245 8.90 -3.70 -9.76
N GLY A 246 7.64 -3.52 -9.38
CA GLY A 246 7.23 -2.31 -8.70
C GLY A 246 7.11 -1.04 -9.54
N VAL A 247 7.26 -1.09 -10.88
CA VAL A 247 7.04 0.09 -11.73
C VAL A 247 5.57 0.50 -11.71
N GLY A 248 5.29 1.68 -11.15
CA GLY A 248 3.93 2.23 -11.04
C GLY A 248 3.18 1.79 -9.78
N LEU A 249 3.74 0.91 -8.94
CA LEU A 249 3.08 0.48 -7.70
C LEU A 249 2.90 1.63 -6.71
N GLU A 250 3.76 2.65 -6.76
CA GLU A 250 3.57 3.88 -6.02
C GLU A 250 2.26 4.58 -6.40
N LEU A 251 1.90 4.59 -7.69
CA LEU A 251 0.65 5.19 -8.18
C LEU A 251 -0.54 4.32 -7.81
N ASP A 252 -0.43 3.00 -7.92
CA ASP A 252 -1.49 2.07 -7.52
C ASP A 252 -1.77 2.14 -6.02
N ALA A 253 -0.74 2.26 -5.18
CA ALA A 253 -0.90 2.41 -3.73
C ALA A 253 -1.53 3.75 -3.34
N ILE A 254 -1.15 4.85 -4.02
CA ILE A 254 -1.83 6.15 -3.87
C ILE A 254 -3.28 6.01 -4.30
N ALA A 255 -3.53 5.38 -5.44
CA ALA A 255 -4.88 5.21 -5.97
C ALA A 255 -5.76 4.40 -5.02
N ALA A 256 -5.26 3.28 -4.50
CA ALA A 256 -5.96 2.48 -3.51
C ALA A 256 -6.26 3.27 -2.22
N ALA A 257 -5.30 4.04 -1.70
CA ALA A 257 -5.53 4.85 -0.50
C ALA A 257 -6.57 5.97 -0.75
N VAL A 258 -6.48 6.65 -1.88
CA VAL A 258 -7.40 7.75 -2.25
C VAL A 258 -8.80 7.21 -2.53
N ILE A 259 -8.93 6.17 -3.36
CA ILE A 259 -10.20 5.45 -3.61
C ILE A 259 -10.76 4.91 -2.31
N GLY A 260 -9.90 4.47 -1.38
CA GLY A 260 -10.25 4.07 -0.01
C GLY A 260 -10.75 5.18 0.91
N GLY A 261 -10.77 6.43 0.44
CA GLY A 261 -11.29 7.58 1.18
C GLY A 261 -10.24 8.35 1.99
N VAL A 262 -8.95 8.11 1.77
CA VAL A 262 -7.87 8.94 2.35
C VAL A 262 -7.74 10.23 1.52
N ILE A 263 -7.72 11.39 2.19
CA ILE A 263 -7.65 12.69 1.51
C ILE A 263 -6.18 13.09 1.31
N LEU A 264 -5.80 13.45 0.08
CA LEU A 264 -4.44 13.92 -0.25
C LEU A 264 -3.99 15.16 0.55
N ALA A 265 -4.94 15.97 1.02
CA ALA A 265 -4.67 17.11 1.88
C ALA A 265 -4.23 16.72 3.31
N GLY A 266 -4.40 15.47 3.72
CA GLY A 266 -4.06 14.96 5.06
C GLY A 266 -5.20 15.04 6.09
N GLY A 267 -4.96 14.43 7.25
CA GLY A 267 -5.82 14.51 8.44
C GLY A 267 -7.11 13.66 8.43
N VAL A 268 -7.49 13.10 7.28
CA VAL A 268 -8.72 12.29 7.13
C VAL A 268 -8.46 11.05 6.27
N GLY A 269 -8.87 9.89 6.78
CA GLY A 269 -8.72 8.60 6.10
C GLY A 269 -8.67 7.43 7.10
N PHE A 270 -8.86 6.22 6.60
CA PHE A 270 -8.83 4.98 7.39
C PHE A 270 -8.04 3.90 6.66
N VAL A 271 -7.25 3.12 7.40
CA VAL A 271 -6.50 1.97 6.85
C VAL A 271 -7.43 0.92 6.25
N ALA A 272 -8.57 0.65 6.91
CA ALA A 272 -9.59 -0.25 6.37
C ALA A 272 -10.14 0.24 5.02
N GLY A 273 -10.25 1.55 4.83
CA GLY A 273 -10.63 2.13 3.55
C GLY A 273 -9.60 1.84 2.46
N ALA A 274 -8.30 1.97 2.76
CA ALA A 274 -7.24 1.64 1.82
C ALA A 274 -7.23 0.15 1.43
N LEU A 275 -7.52 -0.77 2.38
CA LEU A 275 -7.72 -2.19 2.07
C LEU A 275 -8.85 -2.38 1.03
N VAL A 276 -10.01 -1.76 1.27
CA VAL A 276 -11.14 -1.83 0.33
C VAL A 276 -10.78 -1.20 -1.03
N GLY A 277 -10.01 -0.11 -1.03
CA GLY A 277 -9.51 0.49 -2.26
C GLY A 277 -8.62 -0.46 -3.07
N VAL A 278 -7.74 -1.24 -2.43
CA VAL A 278 -6.98 -2.30 -3.10
C VAL A 278 -7.89 -3.38 -3.67
N LEU A 279 -8.94 -3.78 -2.94
CA LEU A 279 -9.91 -4.76 -3.43
C LEU A 279 -10.69 -4.26 -4.67
N VAL A 280 -10.98 -2.96 -4.75
CA VAL A 280 -11.56 -2.34 -5.96
C VAL A 280 -10.59 -2.47 -7.13
N LEU A 281 -9.30 -2.16 -6.94
CA LEU A 281 -8.29 -2.33 -7.99
C LEU A 281 -8.16 -3.80 -8.42
N GLY A 282 -8.10 -4.74 -7.48
CA GLY A 282 -8.06 -6.18 -7.79
C GLY A 282 -9.32 -6.67 -8.52
N THR A 283 -10.48 -6.06 -8.26
CA THR A 283 -11.72 -6.37 -8.99
C THR A 283 -11.63 -5.91 -10.45
N ILE A 284 -11.02 -4.76 -10.72
CA ILE A 284 -10.73 -4.30 -12.08
C ILE A 284 -9.80 -5.28 -12.79
N GLU A 285 -8.72 -5.73 -12.13
CA GLU A 285 -7.79 -6.72 -12.69
C GLU A 285 -8.49 -8.05 -13.02
N THR A 286 -9.35 -8.52 -12.12
CA THR A 286 -10.15 -9.73 -12.31
C THR A 286 -11.09 -9.59 -13.51
N PHE A 287 -11.74 -8.43 -13.66
CA PHE A 287 -12.60 -8.13 -14.81
C PHE A 287 -11.81 -8.12 -16.14
N VAL A 288 -10.70 -7.40 -16.20
CA VAL A 288 -9.84 -7.30 -17.39
C VAL A 288 -9.33 -8.69 -17.81
N THR A 289 -8.92 -9.50 -16.84
CA THR A 289 -8.44 -10.87 -17.08
C THR A 289 -9.58 -11.79 -17.52
N ALA A 290 -10.78 -11.65 -16.95
CA ALA A 290 -11.95 -12.43 -17.35
C ALA A 290 -12.40 -12.11 -18.79
N GLU A 291 -12.24 -10.87 -19.26
CA GLU A 291 -12.48 -10.46 -20.65
C GLU A 291 -11.30 -10.76 -21.60
N ASN A 292 -10.20 -11.35 -21.12
CA ASN A 292 -8.95 -11.54 -21.88
C ASN A 292 -8.42 -10.24 -22.53
N LEU A 293 -8.59 -9.11 -21.83
CA LEU A 293 -8.07 -7.83 -22.26
C LEU A 293 -6.60 -7.67 -21.85
N ASP A 294 -5.85 -6.87 -22.60
CA ASP A 294 -4.47 -6.54 -22.24
C ASP A 294 -4.39 -5.75 -20.92
N SER A 295 -3.29 -5.93 -20.19
CA SER A 295 -3.02 -5.25 -18.91
C SER A 295 -3.04 -3.71 -18.98
N TYR A 296 -2.93 -3.13 -20.19
CA TYR A 296 -3.09 -1.68 -20.40
C TYR A 296 -4.48 -1.18 -20.01
N TRP A 297 -5.52 -2.01 -20.19
CA TRP A 297 -6.89 -1.66 -19.81
C TRP A 297 -7.06 -1.50 -18.31
N THR A 298 -6.38 -2.32 -17.50
CA THR A 298 -6.34 -2.15 -16.04
C THR A 298 -5.88 -0.74 -15.68
N ARG A 299 -4.79 -0.26 -16.31
CA ARG A 299 -4.24 1.08 -16.03
C ARG A 299 -5.21 2.20 -16.42
N ILE A 300 -5.86 2.07 -17.57
CA ILE A 300 -6.86 3.05 -18.05
C ILE A 300 -8.05 3.11 -17.09
N MET A 301 -8.60 1.97 -16.71
CA MET A 301 -9.75 1.88 -15.80
C MET A 301 -9.41 2.40 -14.40
N THR A 302 -8.24 2.05 -13.86
CA THR A 302 -7.75 2.57 -12.57
C THR A 302 -7.60 4.09 -12.60
N GLY A 303 -7.01 4.65 -13.67
CA GLY A 303 -6.87 6.11 -13.83
C GLY A 303 -8.21 6.83 -13.95
N ALA A 304 -9.14 6.29 -14.74
CA ALA A 304 -10.48 6.83 -14.88
C ALA A 304 -11.26 6.80 -13.56
N LEU A 305 -11.17 5.68 -12.82
CA LEU A 305 -11.83 5.52 -11.53
C LEU A 305 -11.27 6.47 -10.48
N LEU A 306 -9.95 6.61 -10.42
CA LEU A 306 -9.29 7.57 -9.52
C LEU A 306 -9.78 8.99 -9.80
N LEU A 307 -9.80 9.40 -11.08
CA LEU A 307 -10.27 10.72 -11.46
C LEU A 307 -11.73 10.93 -11.08
N ALA A 308 -12.60 9.95 -11.35
CA ALA A 308 -14.00 9.99 -10.95
C ALA A 308 -14.15 10.14 -9.42
N PHE A 309 -13.39 9.36 -8.64
CA PHE A 309 -13.43 9.41 -7.18
C PHE A 309 -12.98 10.78 -6.65
N VAL A 310 -11.89 11.33 -7.18
CA VAL A 310 -11.39 12.65 -6.81
C VAL A 310 -12.40 13.76 -7.16
N LEU A 311 -13.06 13.68 -8.32
CA LEU A 311 -14.10 14.64 -8.70
C LEU A 311 -15.30 14.57 -7.76
N VAL A 312 -15.80 13.37 -7.46
CA VAL A 312 -16.91 13.16 -6.52
C VAL A 312 -16.54 13.68 -5.13
N GLN A 313 -15.34 13.33 -4.64
CA GLN A 313 -14.83 13.80 -3.36
C GLN A 313 -14.72 15.33 -3.33
N ARG A 314 -14.24 15.95 -4.41
CA ARG A 314 -14.12 17.41 -4.50
C ARG A 314 -15.48 18.09 -4.48
N VAL A 315 -16.50 17.51 -5.13
CA VAL A 315 -17.88 18.03 -5.11
C VAL A 315 -18.48 17.88 -3.71
N LEU A 316 -18.35 16.73 -3.07
CA LEU A 316 -18.88 16.46 -1.73
C LEU A 316 -18.22 17.32 -0.64
N VAL A 317 -16.93 17.62 -0.79
CA VAL A 317 -16.17 18.45 0.17
C VAL A 317 -16.35 19.95 -0.09
N ARG A 318 -16.83 20.36 -1.27
CA ARG A 318 -17.11 21.77 -1.57
C ARG A 318 -18.28 22.25 -0.70
N LYS A 319 -17.97 22.93 0.41
CA LYS A 319 -18.97 23.69 1.17
C LYS A 319 -19.69 24.64 0.19
N PRO A 320 -21.03 24.72 0.21
CA PRO A 320 -21.69 25.89 -0.37
C PRO A 320 -21.14 27.11 0.37
N ARG A 321 -20.59 28.05 -0.40
CA ARG A 321 -20.15 29.35 0.12
C ARG A 321 -21.35 30.13 0.64
#